data_AF-A0AB73U5Q8-F1
#
_entry.id   AF-A0AB73U5Q8-F1
#
_cell.length_a   1.000
_cell.length_b   1.000
_cell.length_c   1.000
_cell.angle_alpha   90.00
_cell.angle_beta   90.00
_cell.angle_gamma   90.00
#
_symmetry.space_group_name_H-M   'P 1'
#
loop_
_entity.id
_entity.type
_entity.pdbx_description
1 polymer ?
#
loop_
_entity_poly.entity_id
_entity_poly.type
_entity_poly.pdbx_seq_one_letter_code
_entity_poly.pdbx_strand_id
1 'polypeptide(L)'
;MTTTVARCAHPDCKRDRGEPAYTELGVCEPCQHRVARQLDRVVMDWVTLHATLPAPNKGEKQRGAKVKEYSHPAEWASDTAADIATCLNAAHDSLADTLGQTPPPHPGTSEVVRVRAAYKYLSVRIVELCRTDYAADTITEWIDMHAKVRGQLGLSRPRIALPVPCPQCEALTLVKTMDVGRDWVECGSCQTTITERHYRFYSERYFDYVMASDVAPQG
;
A
#
# COMPACT_ATOMS: atom_id res chain seq x y z
N MET A 1 -26.79 -12.37 -17.26
CA MET A 1 -25.66 -12.58 -16.33
C MET A 1 -26.15 -12.17 -14.97
N THR A 2 -26.26 -13.11 -14.04
CA THR A 2 -26.69 -12.84 -12.65
C THR A 2 -25.51 -12.16 -11.96
N THR A 3 -25.62 -10.88 -11.61
CA THR A 3 -24.55 -10.19 -10.89
C THR A 3 -24.52 -10.68 -9.45
N THR A 4 -23.52 -11.50 -9.13
CA THR A 4 -23.34 -12.02 -7.77
C THR A 4 -22.74 -10.93 -6.90
N VAL A 5 -23.49 -10.48 -5.91
CA VAL A 5 -23.00 -9.56 -4.88
C VAL A 5 -22.11 -10.33 -3.91
N ALA A 6 -20.84 -9.94 -3.78
CA ALA A 6 -19.86 -10.57 -2.91
C ALA A 6 -19.17 -9.53 -2.01
N ARG A 7 -18.39 -9.98 -1.02
CA ARG A 7 -17.55 -9.07 -0.22
C ARG A 7 -16.42 -8.52 -1.07
N CYS A 8 -16.09 -7.24 -0.87
CA CYS A 8 -14.99 -6.56 -1.54
C CYS A 8 -13.67 -7.32 -1.34
N ALA A 9 -12.99 -7.63 -2.44
CA ALA A 9 -11.76 -8.43 -2.45
C ALA A 9 -10.49 -7.68 -1.99
N HIS A 10 -10.56 -6.35 -1.78
CA HIS A 10 -9.41 -5.59 -1.30
C HIS A 10 -9.10 -5.97 0.16
N PRO A 11 -7.85 -6.37 0.50
CA PRO A 11 -7.49 -6.94 1.81
C PRO A 11 -7.80 -5.99 2.99
N ASP A 12 -7.56 -4.69 2.82
CA ASP A 12 -7.85 -3.67 3.84
C ASP A 12 -9.25 -3.03 3.75
N CYS A 13 -10.24 -3.70 3.14
CA CYS A 13 -11.59 -3.14 3.09
C CYS A 13 -12.28 -3.24 4.45
N LYS A 14 -12.67 -2.08 5.01
CA LYS A 14 -13.35 -1.97 6.33
C LYS A 14 -14.59 -1.06 6.29
N ARG A 15 -15.21 -0.95 5.11
CA ARG A 15 -16.22 0.08 4.84
C ARG A 15 -17.60 -0.20 5.41
N ASP A 16 -17.93 -1.45 5.69
CA ASP A 16 -19.21 -1.82 6.30
C ASP A 16 -18.99 -2.17 7.78
N ARG A 17 -19.05 -1.16 8.65
CA ARG A 17 -18.89 -1.32 10.11
C ARG A 17 -17.61 -2.07 10.52
N GLY A 18 -16.51 -1.85 9.80
CA GLY A 18 -15.24 -2.55 10.04
C GLY A 18 -15.05 -3.80 9.19
N GLU A 19 -16.06 -4.23 8.44
CA GLU A 19 -16.01 -5.36 7.51
C GLU A 19 -15.88 -4.90 6.04
N PRO A 20 -15.45 -5.80 5.14
CA PRO A 20 -15.47 -5.53 3.70
C PRO A 20 -16.89 -5.25 3.19
N ALA A 21 -17.05 -4.18 2.42
CA ALA A 21 -18.35 -3.83 1.84
C ALA A 21 -18.80 -4.87 0.79
N TYR A 22 -20.10 -5.10 0.70
CA TYR A 22 -20.70 -5.89 -0.38
C TYR A 22 -20.65 -5.11 -1.70
N THR A 23 -20.27 -5.79 -2.80
CA THR A 23 -20.14 -5.21 -4.12
C THR A 23 -20.26 -6.27 -5.22
N GLU A 24 -20.74 -5.86 -6.39
CA GLU A 24 -20.76 -6.67 -7.61
C GLU A 24 -19.51 -6.48 -8.49
N LEU A 25 -18.61 -5.59 -8.08
CA LEU A 25 -17.44 -5.16 -8.88
C LEU A 25 -16.16 -5.95 -8.60
N GLY A 26 -16.22 -6.99 -7.75
CA GLY A 26 -15.05 -7.66 -7.18
C GLY A 26 -14.40 -6.81 -6.07
N VAL A 27 -13.85 -5.65 -6.44
CA VAL A 27 -13.38 -4.61 -5.51
C VAL A 27 -14.29 -3.39 -5.58
N CYS A 28 -14.76 -2.90 -4.43
CA CYS A 28 -15.67 -1.75 -4.40
C CYS A 28 -14.99 -0.47 -4.93
N GLU A 29 -15.75 0.44 -5.55
CA GLU A 29 -15.23 1.63 -6.24
C GLU A 29 -14.21 2.45 -5.42
N PRO A 30 -14.43 2.79 -4.13
CA PRO A 30 -13.41 3.48 -3.33
C PRO A 30 -12.13 2.67 -3.09
N CYS A 31 -12.22 1.34 -3.04
CA CYS A 31 -11.05 0.48 -2.98
C CYS A 31 -10.34 0.41 -4.34
N GLN A 32 -11.02 0.53 -5.47
CA GLN A 32 -10.37 0.62 -6.79
C GLN A 32 -9.44 1.84 -6.87
N HIS A 33 -9.85 2.99 -6.32
CA HIS A 33 -8.95 4.14 -6.18
C HIS A 33 -7.74 3.87 -5.27
N ARG A 34 -7.87 3.00 -4.27
CA ARG A 34 -6.73 2.57 -3.44
C ARG A 34 -5.77 1.71 -4.25
N VAL A 35 -6.30 0.79 -5.07
CA VAL A 35 -5.49 -0.04 -5.98
C VAL A 35 -4.72 0.83 -6.97
N ALA A 36 -5.36 1.82 -7.59
CA ALA A 36 -4.69 2.76 -8.50
C ALA A 36 -3.52 3.49 -7.82
N ARG A 37 -3.75 4.05 -6.62
CA ARG A 37 -2.68 4.68 -5.83
C ARG A 37 -1.59 3.71 -5.41
N GLN A 38 -1.93 2.44 -5.20
CA GLN A 38 -0.95 1.42 -4.83
C GLN A 38 -0.06 1.06 -6.01
N LEU A 39 -0.60 0.98 -7.23
CA LEU A 39 0.19 0.87 -8.46
C LEU A 39 1.17 2.04 -8.57
N ASP A 40 0.70 3.28 -8.40
CA ASP A 40 1.55 4.47 -8.47
C ASP A 40 2.71 4.39 -7.47
N ARG A 41 2.43 3.97 -6.24
CA ARG A 41 3.45 3.82 -5.18
C ARG A 41 4.51 2.80 -5.54
N VAL A 42 4.13 1.61 -5.99
CA VAL A 42 5.08 0.54 -6.34
C VAL A 42 5.94 0.95 -7.55
N VAL A 43 5.35 1.63 -8.53
CA VAL A 43 6.11 2.19 -9.67
C VAL A 43 7.09 3.27 -9.21
N MET A 44 6.68 4.16 -8.31
CA MET A 44 7.57 5.17 -7.75
C MET A 44 8.68 4.57 -6.90
N ASP A 45 8.42 3.53 -6.14
CA ASP A 45 9.45 2.78 -5.41
C ASP A 45 10.49 2.20 -6.37
N TRP A 46 10.06 1.60 -7.48
CA TRP A 46 10.98 1.13 -8.52
C TRP A 46 11.81 2.29 -9.09
N VAL A 47 11.20 3.44 -9.39
CA VAL A 47 11.93 4.62 -9.87
C VAL A 47 12.96 5.08 -8.84
N THR A 48 12.60 5.13 -7.56
CA THR A 48 13.51 5.49 -6.47
C THR A 48 14.69 4.53 -6.42
N LEU A 49 14.45 3.22 -6.33
CA LEU A 49 15.51 2.22 -6.27
C LEU A 49 16.42 2.28 -7.51
N HIS A 50 15.82 2.36 -8.70
CA HIS A 50 16.54 2.35 -9.97
C HIS A 50 17.35 3.63 -10.23
N ALA A 51 16.82 4.80 -9.86
CA ALA A 51 17.46 6.08 -10.16
C ALA A 51 18.38 6.60 -9.05
N THR A 52 18.06 6.31 -7.77
CA THR A 52 18.79 6.88 -6.62
C THR A 52 19.80 5.94 -5.99
N LEU A 53 19.66 4.62 -6.21
CA LEU A 53 20.57 3.60 -5.68
C LEU A 53 21.09 2.71 -6.85
N PRO A 54 21.80 3.29 -7.83
CA PRO A 54 22.32 2.52 -8.95
C PRO A 54 23.29 1.42 -8.48
N ALA A 55 23.23 0.26 -9.14
CA ALA A 55 24.03 -0.92 -8.85
C ALA A 55 25.54 -0.62 -8.78
N PRO A 56 26.32 -1.38 -8.00
CA PRO A 56 27.77 -1.22 -7.98
C PRO A 56 28.33 -1.45 -9.39
N ASN A 57 29.21 -0.55 -9.83
CA ASN A 57 29.91 -0.70 -11.11
C ASN A 57 30.55 -2.10 -11.16
N LYS A 58 30.22 -2.89 -12.19
CA LYS A 58 30.85 -4.18 -12.49
C LYS A 58 32.30 -3.94 -12.92
N GLY A 59 33.18 -3.63 -11.97
CA GLY A 59 34.52 -3.16 -12.27
C GLY A 59 35.42 -3.03 -11.06
N GLU A 60 35.53 -4.08 -10.24
CA GLU A 60 36.80 -4.49 -9.62
C GLU A 60 36.58 -5.80 -8.84
N LYS A 61 37.12 -6.90 -9.35
CA LYS A 61 37.22 -8.16 -8.60
C LYS A 61 38.33 -8.01 -7.55
N GLN A 62 38.04 -7.37 -6.41
CA GLN A 62 38.90 -7.52 -5.24
C GLN A 62 38.47 -8.77 -4.46
N ARG A 63 39.37 -9.77 -4.41
CA ARG A 63 39.27 -10.91 -3.51
C ARG A 63 39.36 -10.39 -2.06
N GLY A 64 38.28 -10.52 -1.30
CA GLY A 64 38.19 -10.16 0.11
C GLY A 64 37.38 -11.19 0.90
N ALA A 65 37.74 -11.38 2.17
CA ALA A 65 37.42 -12.51 3.04
C ALA A 65 35.92 -12.79 3.30
N LYS A 66 35.61 -13.98 3.84
CA LYS A 66 34.27 -14.37 4.34
C LYS A 66 33.81 -13.39 5.44
N VAL A 67 33.11 -12.34 5.06
CA VAL A 67 32.37 -11.45 5.95
C VAL A 67 30.95 -12.03 6.10
N LYS A 68 30.41 -12.04 7.32
CA LYS A 68 28.99 -12.33 7.59
C LYS A 68 28.13 -11.59 6.57
N GLU A 69 27.25 -12.32 5.90
CA GLU A 69 26.42 -11.91 4.77
C GLU A 69 25.46 -10.76 5.12
N TYR A 70 26.00 -9.54 5.24
CA TYR A 70 25.24 -8.30 5.16
C TYR A 70 25.23 -7.92 3.68
N SER A 71 24.16 -8.27 2.97
CA SER A 71 23.91 -7.89 1.58
C SER A 71 24.14 -6.38 1.40
N HIS A 72 24.95 -5.98 0.42
CA HIS A 72 25.27 -4.57 0.20
C HIS A 72 23.98 -3.79 -0.14
N PRO A 73 23.80 -2.54 0.35
CA PRO A 73 22.57 -1.76 0.08
C PRO A 73 22.21 -1.63 -1.40
N ALA A 74 23.21 -1.62 -2.28
CA ALA A 74 23.02 -1.55 -3.72
C ALA A 74 22.60 -2.89 -4.35
N GLU A 75 23.03 -4.03 -3.78
CA GLU A 75 22.56 -5.36 -4.20
C GLU A 75 21.08 -5.52 -3.83
N TRP A 76 20.72 -5.21 -2.58
CA TRP A 76 19.32 -5.21 -2.15
C TRP A 76 18.43 -4.32 -3.01
N ALA A 77 18.88 -3.11 -3.34
CA ALA A 77 18.12 -2.17 -4.18
C ALA A 77 17.92 -2.71 -5.60
N SER A 78 18.96 -3.32 -6.18
CA SER A 78 18.89 -3.96 -7.50
C SER A 78 17.94 -5.15 -7.49
N ASP A 79 18.05 -6.06 -6.51
CA ASP A 79 17.20 -7.24 -6.40
C ASP A 79 15.74 -6.84 -6.18
N THR A 80 15.49 -5.85 -5.31
CA THR A 80 14.15 -5.36 -5.04
C THR A 80 13.55 -4.64 -6.26
N ALA A 81 14.35 -3.90 -7.03
CA ALA A 81 13.88 -3.31 -8.29
C ALA A 81 13.51 -4.40 -9.32
N ALA A 82 14.30 -5.47 -9.42
CA ALA A 82 14.00 -6.62 -10.28
C ALA A 82 12.72 -7.36 -9.84
N ASP A 83 12.51 -7.53 -8.53
CA ASP A 83 11.28 -8.09 -7.96
C ASP A 83 10.06 -7.26 -8.36
N ILE A 84 10.11 -5.93 -8.18
CA ILE A 84 9.01 -5.02 -8.55
C ILE A 84 8.72 -5.10 -10.05
N ALA A 85 9.76 -5.07 -10.89
CA ALA A 85 9.60 -5.17 -12.34
C ALA A 85 8.96 -6.51 -12.75
N THR A 86 9.27 -7.59 -12.04
CA THR A 86 8.70 -8.92 -12.27
C THR A 86 7.24 -8.98 -11.85
N CYS A 87 6.89 -8.51 -10.65
CA CYS A 87 5.51 -8.47 -10.20
C CYS A 87 4.62 -7.61 -11.13
N LEU A 88 5.07 -6.41 -11.51
CA LEU A 88 4.31 -5.54 -12.42
C LEU A 88 4.13 -6.19 -13.81
N ASN A 89 5.14 -6.90 -14.31
CA ASN A 89 5.05 -7.62 -15.58
C ASN A 89 4.08 -8.80 -15.49
N ALA A 90 4.11 -9.57 -14.39
CA ALA A 90 3.19 -10.67 -14.15
C ALA A 90 1.73 -10.21 -14.02
N ALA A 91 1.48 -9.09 -13.33
CA ALA A 91 0.15 -8.49 -13.25
C ALA A 91 -0.37 -8.03 -14.62
N HIS A 92 0.49 -7.44 -15.46
CA HIS A 92 0.15 -7.12 -16.85
C HIS A 92 -0.15 -8.38 -17.64
N ASP A 93 0.70 -9.41 -17.58
CA ASP A 93 0.52 -10.69 -18.29
C ASP A 93 -0.82 -11.34 -17.94
N SER A 94 -1.11 -11.48 -16.64
CA SER A 94 -2.32 -12.12 -16.14
C SER A 94 -3.57 -11.40 -16.61
N LEU A 95 -3.57 -10.05 -16.58
CA LEU A 95 -4.70 -9.25 -17.05
C LEU A 95 -4.83 -9.26 -18.58
N ALA A 96 -3.72 -9.23 -19.31
CA ALA A 96 -3.72 -9.33 -20.76
C ALA A 96 -4.28 -10.68 -21.21
N ASP A 97 -3.89 -11.78 -20.56
CA ASP A 97 -4.40 -13.13 -20.80
C ASP A 97 -5.92 -13.20 -20.54
N THR A 98 -6.36 -12.71 -19.38
CA THR A 98 -7.79 -12.66 -19.02
C THR A 98 -8.63 -11.86 -20.04
N LEU A 99 -8.06 -10.80 -20.60
CA LEU A 99 -8.73 -9.94 -21.58
C LEU A 99 -8.50 -10.36 -23.05
N GLY A 100 -7.72 -11.42 -23.31
CA GLY A 100 -7.34 -11.84 -24.66
C GLY A 100 -6.56 -10.78 -25.44
N GLN A 101 -5.74 -9.99 -24.75
CA GLN A 101 -4.97 -8.88 -25.31
C GLN A 101 -3.49 -9.24 -25.48
N THR A 102 -2.73 -8.35 -26.13
CA THR A 102 -1.29 -8.55 -26.34
C THR A 102 -0.55 -8.68 -25.01
N PRO A 103 0.29 -9.71 -24.83
CA PRO A 103 1.06 -9.91 -23.61
C PRO A 103 2.12 -8.81 -23.40
N PRO A 104 2.62 -8.64 -22.18
CA PRO A 104 3.70 -7.71 -21.87
C PRO A 104 5.00 -8.06 -22.63
N PRO A 105 5.95 -7.11 -22.66
CA PRO A 105 7.30 -7.39 -23.16
C PRO A 105 7.94 -8.58 -22.42
N HIS A 106 8.65 -9.42 -23.18
CA HIS A 106 9.30 -10.64 -22.69
C HIS A 106 10.18 -10.37 -21.45
N PRO A 107 10.24 -11.28 -20.45
CA PRO A 107 11.05 -11.11 -19.24
C PRO A 107 12.53 -10.78 -19.46
N GLY A 108 13.10 -11.26 -20.57
CA GLY A 108 14.48 -10.94 -20.98
C GLY A 108 14.70 -9.50 -21.48
N THR A 109 13.65 -8.69 -21.56
CA THR A 109 13.74 -7.25 -21.90
C THR A 109 14.12 -6.44 -20.66
N SER A 110 14.73 -5.27 -20.86
CA SER A 110 15.12 -4.39 -19.75
C SER A 110 13.95 -4.02 -18.83
N GLU A 111 14.24 -3.92 -17.52
CA GLU A 111 13.25 -3.56 -16.48
C GLU A 111 12.51 -2.27 -16.80
N VAL A 112 13.23 -1.24 -17.29
CA VAL A 112 12.66 0.05 -17.68
C VAL A 112 11.52 -0.13 -18.69
N VAL A 113 11.70 -1.01 -19.69
CA VAL A 113 10.70 -1.27 -20.72
C VAL A 113 9.53 -2.04 -20.13
N ARG A 114 9.79 -3.06 -19.30
CA ARG A 114 8.77 -3.88 -18.65
C ARG A 114 7.89 -3.05 -17.71
N VAL A 115 8.48 -2.26 -16.82
CA VAL A 115 7.78 -1.39 -15.86
C VAL A 115 6.96 -0.33 -16.59
N ARG A 116 7.54 0.32 -17.61
CA ARG A 116 6.81 1.33 -18.40
C ARG A 116 5.60 0.71 -19.12
N ALA A 117 5.75 -0.46 -19.71
CA ALA A 117 4.67 -1.15 -20.41
C ALA A 117 3.57 -1.57 -19.43
N ALA A 118 3.93 -2.19 -18.31
CA ALA A 118 3.01 -2.59 -17.25
C ALA A 118 2.23 -1.38 -16.71
N TYR A 119 2.90 -0.31 -16.33
CA TYR A 119 2.24 0.88 -15.81
C TYR A 119 1.24 1.50 -16.80
N LYS A 120 1.65 1.68 -18.07
CA LYS A 120 0.76 2.21 -19.12
C LYS A 120 -0.47 1.34 -19.35
N TYR A 121 -0.30 0.02 -19.25
CA TYR A 121 -1.39 -0.93 -19.46
C TYR A 121 -2.37 -0.96 -18.27
N LEU A 122 -1.82 -1.13 -17.06
CA LEU A 122 -2.58 -1.32 -15.83
C LEU A 122 -3.26 -0.04 -15.32
N SER A 123 -2.61 1.13 -15.46
CA SER A 123 -3.14 2.41 -14.93
C SER A 123 -4.51 2.79 -15.51
N VAL A 124 -4.78 2.40 -16.76
CA VAL A 124 -6.08 2.64 -17.42
C VAL A 124 -7.03 1.45 -17.33
N ARG A 125 -6.63 0.35 -16.68
CA ARG A 125 -7.38 -0.91 -16.57
C ARG A 125 -7.57 -1.37 -15.12
N ILE A 126 -7.52 -0.44 -14.16
CA ILE A 126 -7.68 -0.79 -12.74
C ILE A 126 -9.04 -1.41 -12.46
N VAL A 127 -10.09 -0.96 -13.15
CA VAL A 127 -11.45 -1.49 -12.98
C VAL A 127 -11.53 -2.94 -13.46
N GLU A 128 -10.93 -3.25 -14.60
CA GLU A 128 -10.85 -4.59 -15.16
C GLU A 128 -10.02 -5.51 -14.26
N LEU A 129 -8.85 -5.06 -13.79
CA LEU A 129 -8.04 -5.79 -12.82
C LEU A 129 -8.85 -6.10 -11.56
N CYS A 130 -9.62 -5.14 -11.05
CA CYS A 130 -10.41 -5.29 -9.83
C CYS A 130 -11.57 -6.30 -9.95
N ARG A 131 -11.93 -6.71 -11.18
CA ARG A 131 -12.99 -7.69 -11.45
C ARG A 131 -12.45 -9.12 -11.59
N THR A 132 -11.15 -9.32 -11.64
CA THR A 132 -10.56 -10.66 -11.75
C THR A 132 -10.60 -11.38 -10.40
N ASP A 133 -10.53 -12.70 -10.44
CA ASP A 133 -10.50 -13.56 -9.26
C ASP A 133 -9.18 -13.45 -8.48
N TYR A 134 -8.07 -13.20 -9.17
CA TYR A 134 -6.74 -13.01 -8.59
C TYR A 134 -6.44 -11.56 -8.14
N ALA A 135 -7.43 -10.65 -8.20
CA ALA A 135 -7.23 -9.23 -7.86
C ALA A 135 -6.70 -9.06 -6.42
N ALA A 136 -7.23 -9.83 -5.46
CA ALA A 136 -6.83 -9.74 -4.05
C ALA A 136 -5.34 -10.04 -3.84
N ASP A 137 -4.82 -11.06 -4.53
CA ASP A 137 -3.43 -11.49 -4.42
C ASP A 137 -2.50 -10.43 -5.02
N THR A 138 -2.85 -9.90 -6.19
CA THR A 138 -2.09 -8.81 -6.83
C THR A 138 -2.03 -7.57 -5.93
N ILE A 139 -3.16 -7.18 -5.31
CA ILE A 139 -3.21 -6.03 -4.40
C ILE A 139 -2.35 -6.26 -3.16
N THR A 140 -2.40 -7.47 -2.59
CA THR A 140 -1.61 -7.85 -1.41
C THR A 140 -0.12 -7.78 -1.72
N GLU A 141 0.30 -8.36 -2.85
CA GLU A 141 1.70 -8.33 -3.29
C GLU A 141 2.21 -6.90 -3.48
N TRP A 142 1.38 -6.01 -4.07
CA TRP A 142 1.74 -4.60 -4.21
C TRP A 142 1.84 -3.86 -2.88
N ILE A 143 0.98 -4.17 -1.91
CA ILE A 143 1.04 -3.59 -0.55
C ILE A 143 2.33 -4.04 0.15
N ASP A 144 2.63 -5.34 0.08
CA ASP A 144 3.79 -5.94 0.74
C ASP A 144 5.11 -5.45 0.14
N MET A 145 5.20 -5.35 -1.19
CA MET A 145 6.37 -4.77 -1.85
C MET A 145 6.60 -3.32 -1.41
N HIS A 146 5.55 -2.49 -1.41
CA HIS A 146 5.69 -1.11 -0.96
C HIS A 146 6.12 -1.03 0.51
N ALA A 147 5.53 -1.86 1.38
CA ALA A 147 5.91 -1.92 2.79
C ALA A 147 7.38 -2.35 2.96
N LYS A 148 7.85 -3.35 2.21
CA LYS A 148 9.25 -3.83 2.18
C LYS A 148 10.21 -2.72 1.80
N VAL A 149 9.94 -1.99 0.71
CA VAL A 149 10.79 -0.88 0.25
C VAL A 149 10.85 0.23 1.29
N ARG A 150 9.70 0.70 1.78
CA ARG A 150 9.68 1.79 2.76
C ARG A 150 10.33 1.41 4.09
N GLY A 151 10.18 0.16 4.53
CA GLY A 151 10.83 -0.35 5.73
C GLY A 151 12.35 -0.27 5.63
N GLN A 152 12.91 -0.70 4.50
CA GLN A 152 14.36 -0.69 4.25
C GLN A 152 14.94 0.70 4.03
N LEU A 153 14.22 1.59 3.34
CA LEU A 153 14.67 2.96 3.13
C LEU A 153 14.54 3.84 4.39
N GLY A 154 14.06 3.31 5.52
CA GLY A 154 13.76 4.10 6.71
C GLY A 154 12.64 5.13 6.50
N LEU A 155 11.93 5.06 5.36
CA LEU A 155 10.80 5.92 5.02
C LEU A 155 9.50 5.44 5.68
N SER A 156 9.58 4.46 6.58
CA SER A 156 8.47 4.10 7.46
C SER A 156 8.21 5.28 8.40
N ARG A 157 7.24 6.12 8.02
CA ARG A 157 6.80 7.22 8.88
C ARG A 157 6.40 6.63 10.24
N PRO A 158 6.96 7.11 11.35
CA PRO A 158 6.60 6.57 12.64
C PRO A 158 5.13 6.89 12.91
N ARG A 159 4.41 5.85 13.32
CA ARG A 159 2.96 5.86 13.51
C ARG A 159 2.65 5.51 14.96
N ILE A 160 1.76 6.27 15.57
CA ILE A 160 1.28 6.03 16.92
C ILE A 160 -0.22 5.77 16.82
N ALA A 161 -0.65 4.56 17.21
CA ALA A 161 -2.06 4.26 17.38
C ALA A 161 -2.60 5.07 18.55
N LEU A 162 -3.74 5.75 18.35
CA LEU A 162 -4.33 6.62 19.34
C LEU A 162 -5.48 5.88 20.04
N PRO A 163 -5.55 5.88 21.38
CA PRO A 163 -6.54 5.12 22.15
C PRO A 163 -7.92 5.80 22.19
N VAL A 164 -8.19 6.75 21.28
CA VAL A 164 -9.45 7.49 21.21
C VAL A 164 -10.21 7.09 19.94
N PRO A 165 -11.55 6.96 20.01
CA PRO A 165 -12.35 6.58 18.85
C PRO A 165 -12.33 7.68 17.77
N CYS A 166 -12.62 7.32 16.53
CA CYS A 166 -12.77 8.31 15.47
C CYS A 166 -14.02 9.18 15.72
N PRO A 167 -13.95 10.51 15.65
CA PRO A 167 -15.11 11.39 15.82
C PRO A 167 -16.18 11.20 14.74
N GLN A 168 -15.84 10.59 13.61
CA GLN A 168 -16.76 10.41 12.47
C GLN A 168 -17.41 9.04 12.42
N CYS A 169 -16.69 7.98 12.81
CA CYS A 169 -17.16 6.59 12.67
C CYS A 169 -16.99 5.75 13.92
N GLU A 170 -16.54 6.35 15.03
CA GLU A 170 -16.36 5.74 16.35
C GLU A 170 -15.35 4.57 16.41
N ALA A 171 -14.75 4.19 15.29
CA ALA A 171 -13.75 3.12 15.25
C ALA A 171 -12.46 3.52 15.97
N LEU A 172 -11.92 2.62 16.80
CA LEU A 172 -10.61 2.72 17.47
C LEU A 172 -9.46 2.44 16.49
N THR A 173 -9.38 3.24 15.43
CA THR A 173 -8.40 3.06 14.34
C THR A 173 -7.67 4.36 14.00
N LEU A 174 -7.72 5.36 14.90
CA LEU A 174 -6.99 6.60 14.70
C LEU A 174 -5.48 6.34 14.82
N VAL A 175 -4.72 6.84 13.84
CA VAL A 175 -3.27 6.74 13.79
C VAL A 175 -2.70 8.14 13.58
N LYS A 176 -1.80 8.57 14.49
CA LYS A 176 -0.97 9.75 14.29
C LYS A 176 0.24 9.35 13.45
N THR A 177 0.41 9.98 12.30
CA THR A 177 1.61 9.84 11.48
C THR A 177 2.50 11.06 11.69
N MET A 178 3.76 10.83 12.05
CA MET A 178 4.76 11.89 12.23
C MET A 178 5.56 12.05 10.93
N ASP A 179 5.71 13.30 10.46
CA ASP A 179 6.40 13.61 9.21
C ASP A 179 7.16 14.95 9.28
N VAL A 180 8.19 15.10 8.45
CA VAL A 180 9.01 16.31 8.40
C VAL A 180 8.22 17.43 7.71
N GLY A 181 7.42 18.15 8.49
CA GLY A 181 6.67 19.34 8.03
C GLY A 181 5.26 19.43 8.59
N ARG A 182 4.62 18.30 8.92
CA ARG A 182 3.34 18.28 9.63
C ARG A 182 2.98 16.88 10.11
N ASP A 183 2.57 16.79 11.37
CA ASP A 183 1.87 15.62 11.87
C ASP A 183 0.40 15.67 11.44
N TRP A 184 -0.19 14.52 11.09
CA TRP A 184 -1.63 14.40 10.95
C TRP A 184 -2.14 13.13 11.59
N VAL A 185 -3.41 13.15 11.95
CA VAL A 185 -4.13 12.00 12.47
C VAL A 185 -5.08 11.54 11.39
N GLU A 186 -5.11 10.23 11.10
CA GLU A 186 -6.04 9.64 10.15
C GLU A 186 -6.75 8.44 10.75
N CYS A 187 -8.03 8.27 10.40
CA CYS A 187 -8.77 7.07 10.76
C CYS A 187 -8.49 5.94 9.77
N GLY A 188 -7.97 4.81 10.24
CA GLY A 188 -7.77 3.61 9.42
C GLY A 188 -9.08 3.04 8.86
N SER A 189 -10.21 3.28 9.52
CA SER A 189 -11.54 2.84 9.08
C SER A 189 -12.16 3.78 8.03
N CYS A 190 -12.52 5.01 8.42
CA CYS A 190 -13.25 5.95 7.55
C CYS A 190 -12.38 6.96 6.80
N GLN A 191 -11.05 6.94 7.01
CA GLN A 191 -10.08 7.82 6.34
C GLN A 191 -10.25 9.32 6.62
N THR A 192 -11.05 9.69 7.62
CA THR A 192 -11.13 11.08 8.07
C THR A 192 -9.76 11.52 8.58
N THR A 193 -9.22 12.57 7.94
CA THR A 193 -8.02 13.25 8.42
C THR A 193 -8.40 14.32 9.44
N ILE A 194 -7.76 14.27 10.60
CA ILE A 194 -7.95 15.20 11.71
C ILE A 194 -6.66 16.00 11.85
N THR A 195 -6.78 17.32 11.83
CA THR A 195 -5.65 18.20 12.11
C THR A 195 -5.25 18.08 13.58
N GLU A 196 -3.98 18.31 13.91
CA GLU A 196 -3.50 18.19 15.29
C GLU A 196 -4.28 19.07 16.28
N ARG A 197 -4.69 20.28 15.87
CA ARG A 197 -5.52 21.18 16.68
C ARG A 197 -6.91 20.60 16.98
N HIS A 198 -7.56 20.00 15.98
CA HIS A 198 -8.87 19.37 16.17
C HIS A 198 -8.77 18.07 16.97
N TYR A 199 -7.70 17.31 16.77
CA TYR A 199 -7.43 16.09 17.53
C TYR A 199 -7.26 16.39 19.02
N ARG A 200 -6.43 17.37 19.38
CA ARG A 200 -6.21 17.76 20.78
C ARG A 200 -7.50 18.14 21.48
N PHE A 201 -8.31 18.99 20.86
CA PHE A 201 -9.60 19.40 21.41
C PHE A 201 -10.54 18.19 21.60
N TYR A 202 -10.61 17.31 20.61
CA TYR A 202 -11.44 16.11 20.68
C TYR A 202 -10.97 15.14 21.77
N SER A 203 -9.66 14.89 21.87
CA SER A 203 -9.10 13.99 22.88
C SER A 203 -9.32 14.51 24.29
N GLU A 204 -9.11 15.81 24.53
CA GLU A 204 -9.36 16.43 25.84
C GLU A 204 -10.83 16.24 26.26
N ARG A 205 -11.77 16.51 25.34
CA ARG A 205 -13.20 16.31 25.59
C ARG A 205 -13.59 14.85 25.80
N TYR A 206 -12.99 13.93 25.06
CA TYR A 206 -13.23 12.49 25.24
C TYR A 206 -12.71 12.01 26.59
N PHE A 207 -11.52 12.45 27.00
CA PHE A 207 -10.98 12.14 28.34
C PHE A 207 -11.89 12.70 29.44
N ASP A 208 -12.32 13.96 29.34
CA ASP A 208 -13.26 14.55 30.30
C ASP A 208 -14.57 13.75 30.37
N TYR A 209 -15.09 13.30 29.22
CA TYR A 209 -16.30 12.48 29.16
C TYR A 209 -16.12 11.12 29.84
N VAL A 210 -15.03 10.39 29.54
CA VAL A 210 -14.73 9.09 30.16
C VAL A 210 -14.53 9.26 31.67
N MET A 211 -13.78 10.28 32.10
CA MET A 211 -13.55 10.54 33.52
C MET A 211 -14.80 11.01 34.26
N ALA A 212 -15.71 11.73 33.60
CA ALA A 212 -17.00 12.08 34.20
C ALA A 212 -17.97 10.89 34.26
N SER A 213 -17.87 9.93 33.34
CA SER A 213 -18.71 8.73 33.32
C SER A 213 -18.23 7.62 34.27
N ASP A 214 -16.94 7.58 34.60
CA ASP A 214 -16.38 6.74 35.68
C ASP A 214 -16.73 7.25 37.10
N VAL A 215 -17.24 8.48 37.22
CA VAL A 215 -17.59 9.14 38.51
C VAL A 215 -19.10 9.07 38.81
N ALA A 216 -19.89 8.33 38.02
CA ALA A 216 -21.29 8.07 38.37
C ALA A 216 -21.35 7.27 39.69
N PRO A 217 -22.03 7.77 40.74
CA PRO A 217 -22.07 7.07 42.02
C PRO A 217 -22.85 5.77 41.90
N GLN A 218 -22.30 4.68 42.45
CA GLN A 218 -23.13 3.58 42.93
C GLN A 218 -23.96 4.13 44.11
N GLY A 219 -25.19 4.54 43.84
CA GLY A 219 -26.14 5.07 44.82
C GLY A 219 -27.53 5.22 44.23
#